data_AF-A0A2V9G123-F1
#
_entry.id   AF-A0A2V9G123-F1
#
_cell.length_a   1.000
_cell.length_b   1.000
_cell.length_c   1.000
_cell.angle_alpha   90.00
_cell.angle_beta   90.00
_cell.angle_gamma   90.00
#
_symmetry.space_group_name_H-M   'P 1'
#
loop_
_entity.id
_entity.type
_entity.pdbx_description
1 polymer ?
#
loop_
_entity_poly.entity_id
_entity_poly.type
_entity_poly.pdbx_seq_one_letter_code
_entity_poly.pdbx_strand_id
1 'polypeptide(L)'
;WRADLGERAHRGPLPRHYVRRLPPWSSNAKKRLVRTPKVFVRDSGLVHALLGIREREELLGHPVVGASWEGMVIENVLGALPAGAQTSFYRTSAGAEIDLIIEFGAKDRWAIEVKRSIGNPAPSKGFYIGCEDIGAARQIVLYPGTERYKLDQKTEVMSLDVLFHKELHRTK
;
A
#
# COMPACT_ATOMS: atom_id res chain seq x y z
N TRP A 1 -5.87 34.07 38.87
CA TRP A 1 -6.13 33.62 37.49
C TRP A 1 -4.82 33.44 36.71
N ARG A 2 -3.98 32.49 37.12
CA ARG A 2 -2.88 31.94 36.31
C ARG A 2 -2.96 30.42 36.47
N ALA A 3 -3.23 29.72 35.37
CA ALA A 3 -3.24 28.27 35.33
C ALA A 3 -1.84 27.80 34.93
N ASP A 4 -1.27 26.98 35.80
CA ASP A 4 -0.06 26.21 35.56
C ASP A 4 -0.42 25.07 34.59
N LEU A 5 0.02 25.16 33.34
CA LEU A 5 -0.10 24.06 32.37
C LEU A 5 1.14 23.17 32.51
N GLY A 6 1.03 22.20 33.42
CA GLY A 6 1.94 21.08 33.51
C GLY A 6 1.84 20.20 32.27
N GLU A 7 2.88 20.27 31.45
CA GLU A 7 3.15 19.53 30.23
C GLU A 7 3.10 18.00 30.49
N ARG A 8 2.03 17.34 30.03
CA ARG A 8 2.01 15.89 29.83
C ARG A 8 1.91 15.60 28.34
N ALA A 9 3.06 15.35 27.71
CA ALA A 9 3.13 14.80 26.37
C ALA A 9 2.37 13.45 26.36
N HIS A 10 1.17 13.44 25.79
CA HIS A 10 0.38 12.24 25.57
C HIS A 10 1.10 11.31 24.58
N ARG A 11 1.88 10.35 25.09
CA ARG A 11 2.36 9.18 24.31
C ARG A 11 1.27 8.09 24.26
N GLY A 12 0.07 8.44 23.81
CA GLY A 12 -0.97 7.48 23.46
C GLY A 12 -0.76 6.95 22.03
N PRO A 13 -1.25 5.75 21.67
CA PRO A 13 -1.28 5.34 20.27
C PRO A 13 -2.04 6.40 19.46
N LEU A 14 -1.45 6.86 18.36
CA LEU A 14 -2.10 7.82 17.47
C LEU A 14 -3.50 7.30 17.14
N PRO A 15 -4.51 8.18 17.12
CA PRO A 15 -5.86 7.75 16.83
C PRO A 15 -5.92 6.96 15.51
N ARG A 16 -6.67 5.85 15.49
CA ARG A 16 -6.80 4.98 14.31
C ARG A 16 -7.26 5.70 13.04
N HIS A 17 -7.79 6.92 13.17
CA HIS A 17 -8.23 7.72 12.05
C HIS A 17 -7.10 8.36 11.24
N TYR A 18 -5.93 8.65 11.83
CA TYR A 18 -4.79 9.27 11.12
C TYR A 18 -3.75 8.27 10.61
N VAL A 19 -3.66 7.09 11.23
CA VAL A 19 -2.64 6.08 10.93
C VAL A 19 -3.28 4.80 10.44
N ARG A 20 -2.81 4.29 9.30
CA ARG A 20 -3.13 2.96 8.81
C ARG A 20 -2.17 1.94 9.41
N ARG A 21 -2.72 0.82 9.84
CA ARG A 21 -1.97 -0.40 10.16
C ARG A 21 -2.47 -1.51 9.23
N LEU A 22 -1.68 -1.89 8.25
CA LEU A 22 -1.96 -2.99 7.35
C LEU A 22 -1.36 -4.26 7.95
N PRO A 23 -2.18 -5.28 8.31
CA PRO A 23 -1.68 -6.49 8.95
C PRO A 23 -0.85 -7.32 7.97
N PRO A 24 0.13 -8.09 8.46
CA PRO A 24 0.80 -9.07 7.62
C PRO A 24 -0.20 -10.14 7.20
N TRP A 25 -0.09 -10.59 5.95
CA TRP A 25 -0.86 -11.71 5.45
C TRP A 25 -0.53 -12.95 6.29
N SER A 26 -1.55 -13.70 6.70
CA SER A 26 -1.38 -14.89 7.52
C SER A 26 -1.89 -16.11 6.78
N SER A 27 -1.10 -17.17 6.75
CA SER A 27 -1.60 -18.51 6.43
C SER A 27 -1.13 -19.54 7.43
N ASN A 28 -1.75 -20.72 7.36
CA ASN A 28 -1.33 -21.91 8.08
C ASN A 28 0.06 -22.43 7.62
N ALA A 29 0.71 -21.80 6.63
CA ALA A 29 1.98 -22.25 6.08
C ALA A 29 3.16 -21.95 7.03
N LYS A 30 4.10 -22.90 7.12
CA LYS A 30 5.30 -22.90 7.97
C LYS A 30 6.33 -21.79 7.68
N LYS A 31 6.03 -20.80 6.82
CA LYS A 31 6.99 -19.76 6.42
C LYS A 31 7.12 -18.68 7.50
N ARG A 32 8.35 -18.21 7.72
CA ARG A 32 8.66 -17.10 8.65
C ARG A 32 8.30 -15.77 8.01
N LEU A 33 7.06 -15.35 8.22
CA LEU A 33 6.56 -14.04 7.79
C LEU A 33 6.98 -12.96 8.80
N VAL A 34 7.22 -11.75 8.29
CA VAL A 34 7.37 -10.56 9.14
C VAL A 34 6.04 -10.32 9.85
N ARG A 35 6.08 -10.30 11.19
CA ARG A 35 4.87 -10.18 12.01
C ARG A 35 4.47 -8.74 12.33
N THR A 36 5.39 -7.79 12.15
CA THR A 36 5.13 -6.38 12.43
C THR A 36 4.26 -5.78 11.32
N PRO A 37 3.11 -5.15 11.64
CA PRO A 37 2.26 -4.49 10.65
C PRO A 37 3.01 -3.43 9.85
N LYS A 38 2.61 -3.23 8.59
CA LYS A 38 3.04 -2.09 7.78
C LYS A 38 2.23 -0.87 8.26
N VAL A 39 2.92 0.21 8.64
CA VAL A 39 2.30 1.39 9.25
C VAL A 39 2.63 2.63 8.44
N PHE A 40 1.62 3.42 8.13
CA PHE A 40 1.77 4.70 7.42
C PHE A 40 0.69 5.70 7.86
N VAL A 41 0.99 6.99 7.74
CA VAL A 41 -0.01 8.04 7.91
C VAL A 41 -0.90 8.05 6.68
N ARG A 42 -2.21 8.16 6.88
CA ARG A 42 -3.21 8.04 5.81
C ARG A 42 -3.20 9.24 4.86
N ASP A 43 -2.84 10.42 5.36
CA ASP A 43 -2.77 11.67 4.60
C ASP A 43 -1.29 12.03 4.34
N SER A 44 -0.87 11.93 3.08
CA SER A 44 0.49 12.29 2.65
C SER A 44 0.73 13.80 2.72
N GLY A 45 -0.29 14.64 2.49
CA GLY A 45 -0.19 16.09 2.61
C GLY A 45 0.08 16.53 4.05
N LEU A 46 -0.58 15.89 5.03
CA LEU A 46 -0.28 16.11 6.44
C LEU A 46 1.17 15.71 6.78
N VAL A 47 1.65 14.58 6.26
CA VAL A 47 3.06 14.17 6.43
C VAL A 47 4.01 15.21 5.87
N HIS A 48 3.77 15.67 4.64
CA HIS A 48 4.63 16.66 3.98
C HIS A 48 4.63 17.98 4.74
N ALA A 49 3.46 18.47 5.16
CA ALA A 49 3.33 19.69 5.96
C ALA A 49 4.08 19.60 7.30
N LEU A 50 3.97 18.47 8.01
CA LEU A 50 4.67 18.26 9.29
C LEU A 50 6.19 18.14 9.13
N LEU A 51 6.66 17.69 7.97
CA LEU A 51 8.08 17.65 7.62
C LEU A 51 8.59 18.99 7.05
N GLY A 52 7.72 19.98 6.91
CA GLY A 52 8.07 21.28 6.33
C GLY A 52 8.27 21.26 4.81
N ILE A 53 7.88 20.17 4.14
CA ILE A 53 8.02 20.01 2.69
C ILE A 53 6.90 20.79 2.00
N ARG A 54 7.28 21.82 1.24
CA ARG A 54 6.30 22.73 0.61
C ARG A 54 6.28 22.63 -0.91
N GLU A 55 7.43 22.30 -1.50
CA GLU A 55 7.60 22.29 -2.95
C GLU A 55 7.77 20.87 -3.49
N ARG A 56 7.38 20.68 -4.75
CA ARG A 56 7.45 19.37 -5.41
C ARG A 56 8.88 18.87 -5.53
N GLU A 57 9.81 19.73 -5.88
CA GLU A 57 11.22 19.39 -6.08
C GLU A 57 11.87 18.95 -4.76
N GLU A 58 11.50 19.60 -3.66
CA GLU A 58 11.89 19.21 -2.31
C GLU A 58 11.35 17.82 -1.97
N LEU A 59 10.06 17.56 -2.23
CA LEU A 59 9.48 16.24 -2.04
C LEU A 59 10.21 15.17 -2.85
N LEU A 60 10.51 15.43 -4.13
CA LEU A 60 11.17 14.46 -5.00
C LEU A 60 12.59 14.08 -4.54
N GLY A 61 13.29 14.98 -3.84
CA GLY A 61 14.58 14.72 -3.21
C GLY A 61 14.50 14.16 -1.79
N HIS A 62 13.33 14.22 -1.14
CA HIS A 62 13.19 13.84 0.26
C HIS A 62 12.97 12.32 0.44
N PRO A 63 13.62 11.65 1.44
CA PRO A 63 13.47 10.20 1.65
C PRO A 63 12.03 9.71 1.87
N VAL A 64 11.14 10.59 2.37
CA VAL A 64 9.73 10.26 2.63
C VAL A 64 8.95 9.94 1.35
N VAL A 65 9.40 10.42 0.18
CA VAL A 65 8.59 10.41 -1.05
C VAL A 65 8.10 9.03 -1.42
N GLY A 66 8.94 8.00 -1.28
CA GLY A 66 8.58 6.62 -1.58
C GLY A 66 7.48 6.12 -0.66
N ALA A 67 7.69 6.23 0.65
CA ALA A 67 6.74 5.77 1.66
C ALA A 67 5.42 6.55 1.63
N SER A 68 5.46 7.88 1.43
CA SER A 68 4.24 8.70 1.32
C SER A 68 3.46 8.43 0.04
N TRP A 69 4.16 8.14 -1.08
CA TRP A 69 3.52 7.76 -2.34
C TRP A 69 2.79 6.43 -2.19
N GLU A 70 3.50 5.42 -1.70
CA GLU A 70 2.96 4.09 -1.49
C GLU A 70 1.77 4.10 -0.53
N GLY A 71 1.92 4.77 0.63
CA GLY A 71 0.85 4.91 1.61
C GLY A 71 -0.38 5.63 1.04
N MET A 72 -0.19 6.69 0.26
CA MET A 72 -1.28 7.40 -0.43
C MET A 72 -2.02 6.49 -1.42
N VAL A 73 -1.30 5.74 -2.26
CA VAL A 73 -1.91 4.83 -3.24
C VAL A 73 -2.69 3.74 -2.52
N ILE A 74 -2.08 3.06 -1.53
CA ILE A 74 -2.74 2.01 -0.76
C ILE A 74 -3.99 2.57 -0.07
N GLU A 75 -3.91 3.72 0.59
CA GLU A 75 -5.06 4.30 1.28
C GLU A 75 -6.23 4.61 0.35
N ASN A 76 -5.95 5.13 -0.85
CA ASN A 76 -6.97 5.35 -1.87
C ASN A 76 -7.60 4.03 -2.33
N VAL A 77 -6.79 2.98 -2.57
CA VAL A 77 -7.32 1.65 -2.90
C VAL A 77 -8.22 1.14 -1.79
N LEU A 78 -7.79 1.19 -0.53
CA LEU A 78 -8.58 0.75 0.62
C LEU A 78 -9.92 1.48 0.74
N GLY A 79 -9.97 2.77 0.41
CA GLY A 79 -11.20 3.57 0.42
C GLY A 79 -12.22 3.18 -0.66
N ALA A 80 -11.77 2.56 -1.75
CA ALA A 80 -12.62 2.14 -2.88
C ALA A 80 -13.12 0.69 -2.77
N LEU A 81 -12.68 -0.07 -1.76
CA LEU A 81 -13.02 -1.48 -1.66
C LEU A 81 -14.46 -1.72 -1.19
N PRO A 82 -15.13 -2.76 -1.73
CA PRO A 82 -16.43 -3.19 -1.23
C PRO A 82 -16.32 -3.71 0.21
N ALA A 83 -17.44 -3.66 0.92
CA ALA A 83 -17.55 -4.27 2.24
C ALA A 83 -17.20 -5.76 2.20
N GLY A 84 -16.45 -6.23 3.21
CA GLY A 84 -16.03 -7.62 3.33
C GLY A 84 -14.71 -7.97 2.65
N ALA A 85 -14.15 -7.09 1.81
CA ALA A 85 -12.79 -7.25 1.31
C ALA A 85 -11.78 -7.21 2.47
N GLN A 86 -10.88 -8.19 2.53
CA GLN A 86 -9.81 -8.23 3.53
C GLN A 86 -8.52 -7.72 2.92
N THR A 87 -7.74 -6.99 3.70
CA THR A 87 -6.48 -6.41 3.22
C THR A 87 -5.31 -6.68 4.13
N SER A 88 -4.18 -6.98 3.52
CA SER A 88 -2.94 -7.32 4.20
C SER A 88 -1.73 -6.98 3.33
N PHE A 89 -0.51 -7.20 3.83
CA PHE A 89 0.72 -7.13 3.01
C PHE A 89 1.53 -8.41 3.19
N TYR A 90 2.46 -8.69 2.30
CA TYR A 90 3.36 -9.83 2.43
C TYR A 90 4.79 -9.36 2.57
N ARG A 91 5.52 -9.91 3.55
CA ARG A 91 6.97 -9.75 3.66
C ARG A 91 7.60 -10.97 4.32
N THR A 92 8.66 -11.49 3.73
CA THR A 92 9.48 -12.56 4.32
C THR A 92 10.81 -12.01 4.83
N SER A 93 11.48 -12.76 5.71
CA SER A 93 12.84 -12.45 6.13
C SER A 93 13.87 -12.49 4.99
N ALA A 94 13.52 -13.14 3.86
CA ALA A 94 14.36 -13.22 2.67
C ALA A 94 14.14 -12.04 1.70
N GLY A 95 13.30 -11.07 2.05
CA GLY A 95 13.07 -9.86 1.25
C GLY A 95 12.06 -10.02 0.10
N ALA A 96 11.27 -11.10 0.09
CA ALA A 96 10.09 -11.18 -0.80
C ALA A 96 8.97 -10.30 -0.25
N GLU A 97 8.36 -9.45 -1.08
CA GLU A 97 7.41 -8.42 -0.66
C GLU A 97 6.22 -8.31 -1.62
N ILE A 98 5.02 -8.09 -1.07
CA ILE A 98 3.84 -7.59 -1.79
C ILE A 98 3.30 -6.43 -0.97
N ASP A 99 3.14 -5.26 -1.59
CA ASP A 99 2.73 -4.04 -0.89
C ASP A 99 1.30 -4.10 -0.35
N LEU A 100 0.39 -4.65 -1.14
CA LEU A 100 -1.00 -4.80 -0.79
C LEU A 100 -1.56 -6.11 -1.35
N ILE A 101 -2.21 -6.88 -0.49
CA ILE A 101 -3.02 -8.04 -0.83
C ILE A 101 -4.47 -7.68 -0.55
N ILE A 102 -5.34 -8.03 -1.48
CA ILE A 102 -6.79 -7.87 -1.35
C ILE A 102 -7.44 -9.23 -1.52
N GLU A 103 -8.25 -9.65 -0.56
CA GLU A 103 -8.98 -10.92 -0.59
C GLU A 103 -10.49 -10.66 -0.62
N PHE A 104 -11.14 -11.04 -1.72
CA PHE A 104 -12.60 -11.00 -1.86
C PHE A 104 -13.25 -12.34 -1.50
N GLY A 105 -12.45 -13.39 -1.38
CA GLY A 105 -12.82 -14.74 -0.97
C GLY A 105 -11.60 -15.66 -1.00
N ALA A 106 -11.75 -16.91 -0.55
CA ALA A 106 -10.61 -17.83 -0.34
C ALA A 106 -9.73 -18.09 -1.58
N LYS A 107 -10.28 -17.92 -2.78
CA LYS A 107 -9.56 -18.14 -4.06
C LYS A 107 -9.41 -16.88 -4.91
N ASP A 108 -9.94 -15.74 -4.45
CA ASP A 108 -9.87 -14.48 -5.17
C ASP A 108 -9.00 -13.49 -4.39
N ARG A 109 -7.69 -13.59 -4.67
CA ARG A 109 -6.64 -12.83 -4.00
C ARG A 109 -5.84 -12.04 -5.01
N TRP A 110 -5.80 -10.74 -4.87
CA TRP A 110 -5.07 -9.85 -5.75
C TRP A 110 -3.79 -9.41 -5.04
N ALA A 111 -2.65 -9.60 -5.71
CA ALA A 111 -1.37 -9.09 -5.27
C ALA A 111 -1.07 -7.79 -6.00
N ILE A 112 -0.79 -6.73 -5.25
CA ILE A 112 -0.56 -5.39 -5.77
C ILE A 112 0.83 -4.90 -5.33
N GLU A 113 1.63 -4.51 -6.32
CA GLU A 113 2.88 -3.76 -6.16
C GLU A 113 2.63 -2.29 -6.49
N VAL A 114 3.16 -1.36 -5.68
CA VAL A 114 3.06 0.08 -5.97
C VAL A 114 4.40 0.60 -6.47
N LYS A 115 4.40 1.22 -7.66
CA LYS A 115 5.56 1.88 -8.26
C LYS A 115 5.31 3.37 -8.38
N ARG A 116 6.39 4.13 -8.19
CA ARG A 116 6.43 5.60 -8.43
C ARG A 116 7.05 5.96 -9.78
N SER A 117 7.75 5.03 -10.42
CA SER A 117 8.41 5.27 -11.70
C SER A 117 7.46 5.00 -12.87
N ILE A 118 7.46 5.89 -13.87
CA ILE A 118 6.78 5.67 -15.16
C ILE A 118 7.63 4.79 -16.07
N GLY A 119 8.96 5.01 -16.10
CA GLY A 119 9.84 4.43 -17.12
C GLY A 119 10.15 2.94 -16.93
N ASN A 120 10.06 2.41 -15.71
CA ASN A 120 10.22 0.98 -15.46
C ASN A 120 9.37 0.55 -14.24
N PRO A 121 8.10 0.17 -14.46
CA PRO A 121 7.24 -0.30 -13.40
C PRO A 121 7.41 -1.81 -13.12
N ALA A 122 8.40 -2.49 -13.71
CA ALA A 122 8.56 -3.93 -13.45
C ALA A 122 8.76 -4.22 -11.95
N PRO A 123 8.01 -5.18 -11.37
CA PRO A 123 8.14 -5.53 -9.97
C PRO A 123 9.42 -6.36 -9.74
N SER A 124 9.82 -6.47 -8.47
CA SER A 124 11.00 -7.26 -8.11
C SER A 124 10.75 -8.76 -8.21
N LYS A 125 11.81 -9.59 -8.24
CA LYS A 125 11.67 -11.05 -8.10
C LYS A 125 10.92 -11.47 -6.83
N GLY A 126 11.06 -10.68 -5.75
CA GLY A 126 10.39 -10.92 -4.48
C GLY A 126 8.87 -10.84 -4.58
N PHE A 127 8.34 -9.97 -5.44
CA PHE A 127 6.91 -9.87 -5.69
C PHE A 127 6.36 -11.16 -6.30
N TYR A 128 7.00 -11.68 -7.34
CA TYR A 128 6.57 -12.92 -8.00
C TYR A 128 6.60 -14.13 -7.05
N ILE A 129 7.64 -14.25 -6.21
CA ILE A 129 7.72 -15.27 -5.16
C ILE A 129 6.54 -15.12 -4.19
N GLY A 130 6.25 -13.89 -3.76
CA GLY A 130 5.08 -13.60 -2.92
C GLY A 130 3.78 -14.02 -3.58
N CYS A 131 3.58 -13.70 -4.86
CA CYS A 131 2.38 -14.05 -5.63
C CYS A 131 2.17 -15.56 -5.71
N GLU A 132 3.24 -16.34 -5.90
CA GLU A 132 3.17 -17.81 -5.87
C GLU A 132 2.83 -18.32 -4.46
N ASP A 133 3.49 -17.79 -3.44
CA ASP A 133 3.30 -18.18 -2.04
C ASP A 133 1.87 -17.95 -1.55
N ILE A 134 1.30 -16.81 -1.95
CA ILE A 134 -0.08 -16.46 -1.63
C ILE A 134 -1.05 -16.92 -2.72
N GLY A 135 -0.66 -17.78 -3.67
CA GLY A 135 -1.53 -18.25 -4.75
C GLY A 135 -2.42 -17.14 -5.34
N ALA A 136 -1.81 -16.02 -5.75
CA ALA A 136 -2.49 -14.83 -6.22
C ALA A 136 -3.26 -15.14 -7.51
N ALA A 137 -4.55 -14.79 -7.53
CA ALA A 137 -5.42 -14.89 -8.70
C ALA A 137 -5.09 -13.78 -9.72
N ARG A 138 -4.67 -12.60 -9.23
CA ARG A 138 -4.22 -11.48 -10.06
C ARG A 138 -2.93 -10.88 -9.53
N GLN A 139 -2.07 -10.45 -10.46
CA GLN A 139 -0.83 -9.75 -10.19
C GLN A 139 -0.92 -8.38 -10.85
N ILE A 140 -0.91 -7.32 -10.06
CA ILE A 140 -1.14 -5.96 -10.52
C ILE A 140 0.02 -5.08 -10.07
N VAL A 141 0.53 -4.26 -10.97
CA VAL A 141 1.39 -3.14 -10.64
C VAL A 141 0.62 -1.85 -10.82
N LEU A 142 0.50 -1.08 -9.74
CA LEU A 142 -0.01 0.29 -9.80
C LEU A 142 1.14 1.26 -10.03
N TYR A 143 1.01 2.10 -11.05
CA TYR A 143 2.02 3.08 -11.42
C TYR A 143 1.39 4.44 -11.79
N PRO A 144 2.18 5.53 -11.88
CA PRO A 144 1.65 6.88 -12.11
C PRO A 144 1.37 7.22 -13.57
N GLY A 145 1.46 6.28 -14.51
CA GLY A 145 1.03 6.54 -15.89
C GLY A 145 -0.48 6.43 -16.05
N THR A 146 -0.94 6.41 -17.29
CA THR A 146 -2.38 6.46 -17.64
C THR A 146 -2.89 5.20 -18.32
N GLU A 147 -2.00 4.30 -18.72
CA GLU A 147 -2.34 3.14 -19.55
C GLU A 147 -2.52 1.87 -18.73
N ARG A 148 -3.14 0.87 -19.36
CA ARG A 148 -3.13 -0.52 -18.92
C ARG A 148 -2.48 -1.38 -19.97
N TYR A 149 -1.54 -2.21 -19.55
CA TYR A 149 -0.90 -3.18 -20.41
C TYR A 149 -0.43 -4.40 -19.62
N LYS A 150 -0.15 -5.49 -20.33
CA LYS A 150 0.43 -6.69 -19.73
C LYS A 150 1.95 -6.57 -19.72
N LEU A 151 2.57 -6.78 -18.57
CA LEU A 151 4.02 -6.91 -18.46
C LEU A 151 4.47 -8.32 -18.85
N ASP A 152 3.65 -9.32 -18.48
CA ASP A 152 3.84 -10.74 -18.79
C ASP A 152 2.48 -11.45 -18.87
N GLN A 153 2.46 -12.79 -18.90
CA GLN A 153 1.23 -13.56 -19.01
C GLN A 153 0.24 -13.36 -17.83
N LYS A 154 0.74 -13.05 -16.63
CA LYS A 154 -0.03 -12.97 -15.38
C LYS A 154 -0.08 -11.54 -14.80
N THR A 155 0.89 -10.70 -15.11
CA THR A 155 1.06 -9.37 -14.51
C THR A 155 0.54 -8.26 -15.40
N GLU A 156 -0.35 -7.45 -14.83
CA GLU A 156 -0.87 -6.25 -15.47
C GLU A 156 -0.32 -5.01 -14.80
N VAL A 157 0.09 -4.03 -15.59
CA VAL A 157 0.42 -2.69 -15.13
C VAL A 157 -0.78 -1.80 -15.42
N MET A 158 -1.23 -1.02 -14.45
CA MET A 158 -2.32 -0.07 -14.64
C MET A 158 -2.21 1.12 -13.70
N SER A 159 -2.87 2.22 -14.07
CA SER A 159 -3.03 3.38 -13.20
C SER A 159 -4.06 3.12 -12.09
N LEU A 160 -4.02 3.95 -11.04
CA LEU A 160 -5.03 3.94 -9.99
C LEU A 160 -6.44 4.23 -10.54
N ASP A 161 -6.53 5.15 -11.50
CA ASP A 161 -7.78 5.51 -12.17
C ASP A 161 -8.40 4.30 -12.90
N VAL A 162 -7.59 3.54 -13.64
CA VAL A 162 -8.05 2.34 -14.34
C VAL A 162 -8.53 1.28 -13.34
N LEU A 163 -7.80 1.06 -12.24
CA LEU A 163 -8.23 0.13 -11.20
C LEU A 163 -9.62 0.51 -10.67
N PHE A 164 -9.86 1.79 -10.39
CA PHE A 164 -11.14 2.25 -9.84
C PHE A 164 -12.27 2.07 -10.84
N HIS A 165 -12.14 2.58 -12.06
CA HIS A 165 -13.24 2.62 -13.01
C HIS A 165 -13.50 1.29 -13.73
N LYS A 166 -12.50 0.41 -13.82
CA LYS A 166 -12.63 -0.85 -14.59
C LYS A 166 -12.70 -2.09 -13.74
N GLU A 167 -12.16 -2.07 -12.52
CA GLU A 167 -12.01 -3.27 -11.70
C GLU A 167 -12.84 -3.20 -10.40
N LEU A 168 -12.80 -2.08 -9.67
CA LEU A 168 -13.48 -1.96 -8.37
C LEU A 168 -14.89 -1.37 -8.45
N HIS A 169 -15.12 -0.41 -9.35
CA HIS A 169 -16.43 0.20 -9.59
C HIS A 169 -17.06 -0.31 -10.88
N ARG A 170 -17.13 -1.63 -11.08
CA ARG A 170 -18.06 -2.17 -12.08
C ARG A 170 -19.49 -1.79 -11.66
N THR A 171 -19.93 -0.61 -12.08
CA THR A 171 -21.32 -0.21 -12.10
C THR A 171 -22.05 -1.30 -12.87
N LYS A 172 -22.95 -2.00 -12.19
CA LYS A 172 -24.01 -2.75 -12.87
C LYS A 172 -24.87 -1.76 -13.66
#